data_AF-A0A3M7IRB1-F1
#
_entry.id   AF-A0A3M7IRB1-F1
#
_cell.length_a   1.000
_cell.length_b   1.000
_cell.length_c   1.000
_cell.angle_alpha   90.00
_cell.angle_beta   90.00
_cell.angle_gamma   90.00
#
_symmetry.space_group_name_H-M   'P 1'
#
loop_
_entity.id
_entity.type
_entity.pdbx_description
1 polymer ?
#
loop_
_entity_poly.entity_id
_entity_poly.type
_entity_poly.pdbx_seq_one_letter_code
_entity_poly.pdbx_strand_id
1 'polypeptide(L)'
;METFFASKRRKLDHNTEAPAPTRDDENEDNDGESTDFKIAVLASLHTDRTPDVLLDYLLAYHGSVEQASEALSAPNRTTSPRKRPGVTSYQSSLSAFARPNLESTKSNSNFKTLTKKGKTLHLYSPEDIEAHTPCSIVHNFLTSPEADALLRELLGEVPDFRKETFQLFDRTVESPHTMKFYVDSSDEAAAQRTEYVYNGSYISDVTQTRPEMLKISSKVQNAVNREIERRIQDFYPEGEKLKFQSPDLWQPNASFVNCYDGAKESVGYHSDQLTYLGPRAVIGSLSLGVARDFRVRKIVPQVDHSSADAQGQIAIHLPHNSLLIMHAEMQEEWKHSIAPAQTIDPHPVAGNKRLNVTYRCYKDYLHPKYTPKCKCDIPAVLRCVQKRASTRGRYMWMCHSGYTPGQKGCSYFSWAEFDEDGRPPWANGYKGNVNLPPIQGTDGDRSAG
;
A
#
# COMPACT_ATOMS: atom_id res chain seq x y z
N MET A 1 -33.40 -41.87 -53.32
CA MET A 1 -34.05 -40.85 -52.47
C MET A 1 -32.95 -40.20 -51.66
N GLU A 2 -32.16 -39.34 -52.31
CA GLU A 2 -32.39 -37.87 -52.45
C GLU A 2 -31.86 -37.14 -51.20
N THR A 3 -30.96 -36.15 -51.23
CA THR A 3 -30.24 -35.44 -52.31
C THR A 3 -29.08 -34.62 -51.69
N PHE A 4 -27.93 -34.61 -52.40
CA PHE A 4 -27.00 -33.51 -52.76
C PHE A 4 -27.11 -32.14 -52.03
N PHE A 5 -26.02 -31.42 -51.69
CA PHE A 5 -24.90 -31.01 -52.54
C PHE A 5 -23.57 -30.74 -51.78
N ALA A 6 -22.47 -30.92 -52.52
CA ALA A 6 -21.09 -30.61 -52.17
C ALA A 6 -20.53 -29.40 -52.95
N SER A 7 -19.56 -28.72 -52.33
CA SER A 7 -18.34 -28.10 -52.90
C SER A 7 -18.43 -26.82 -53.76
N LYS A 8 -17.66 -25.78 -53.41
CA LYS A 8 -16.44 -25.41 -54.16
C LYS A 8 -15.64 -24.22 -53.57
N ARG A 9 -14.32 -24.41 -53.51
CA ARG A 9 -13.27 -23.37 -53.55
C ARG A 9 -13.21 -22.73 -54.95
N ARG A 10 -12.79 -21.46 -55.04
CA ARG A 10 -12.09 -20.93 -56.22
C ARG A 10 -11.14 -19.78 -55.86
N LYS A 11 -9.93 -19.87 -56.39
CA LYS A 11 -8.83 -18.89 -56.47
C LYS A 11 -8.55 -18.72 -57.98
N LEU A 12 -8.24 -17.51 -58.46
CA LEU A 12 -7.17 -17.20 -59.45
C LEU A 12 -7.26 -15.77 -60.03
N ASP A 13 -6.07 -15.24 -60.29
CA ASP A 13 -5.61 -13.93 -60.75
C ASP A 13 -5.94 -13.58 -62.23
N HIS A 14 -5.88 -12.29 -62.64
CA HIS A 14 -4.68 -11.65 -63.28
C HIS A 14 -4.95 -10.24 -63.92
N ASN A 15 -4.03 -9.30 -63.67
CA ASN A 15 -3.49 -8.14 -64.44
C ASN A 15 -4.32 -7.31 -65.46
N THR A 16 -4.24 -5.97 -65.34
CA THR A 16 -3.88 -5.00 -66.42
C THR A 16 -3.37 -3.67 -65.84
N GLU A 17 -2.40 -3.02 -66.51
CA GLU A 17 -1.56 -1.86 -66.13
C GLU A 17 -2.20 -0.43 -66.12
N ALA A 18 -1.65 0.42 -65.23
CA ALA A 18 -1.31 1.87 -65.19
C ALA A 18 -1.96 2.92 -66.15
N PRO A 19 -2.15 4.21 -65.73
CA PRO A 19 -1.04 5.16 -65.50
C PRO A 19 -1.16 6.11 -64.26
N ALA A 20 -0.02 6.69 -63.84
CA ALA A 20 0.18 7.81 -62.88
C ALA A 20 -0.33 9.17 -63.47
N PRO A 21 -0.37 10.35 -62.77
CA PRO A 21 0.32 10.86 -61.55
C PRO A 21 -0.68 11.44 -60.49
N THR A 22 -0.37 11.98 -59.31
CA THR A 22 0.58 13.01 -58.87
C THR A 22 0.88 12.89 -57.36
N ARG A 23 2.07 13.36 -56.98
CA ARG A 23 2.54 13.60 -55.61
C ARG A 23 1.64 14.61 -54.91
N ASP A 24 1.37 14.37 -53.62
CA ASP A 24 1.27 15.43 -52.62
C ASP A 24 1.90 14.92 -51.32
N ASP A 25 2.76 15.79 -50.80
CA ASP A 25 3.78 15.59 -49.78
C ASP A 25 3.23 15.37 -48.36
N GLU A 26 4.01 14.60 -47.60
CA GLU A 26 4.47 14.88 -46.24
C GLU A 26 3.54 15.65 -45.29
N ASN A 27 3.06 14.96 -44.25
CA ASN A 27 2.97 15.50 -42.90
C ASN A 27 3.35 14.37 -41.91
N GLU A 28 4.57 13.88 -42.06
CA GLU A 28 5.33 13.31 -40.94
C GLU A 28 6.06 14.47 -40.25
N ASP A 29 5.36 15.27 -39.45
CA ASP A 29 6.03 16.12 -38.47
C ASP A 29 6.06 15.39 -37.12
N ASN A 30 7.19 14.74 -36.97
CA ASN A 30 7.82 14.35 -35.74
C ASN A 30 7.98 15.57 -34.81
N ASP A 31 7.23 15.62 -33.72
CA ASP A 31 7.75 16.24 -32.51
C ASP A 31 8.24 15.17 -31.57
N GLY A 32 9.47 14.72 -31.81
CA GLY A 32 10.33 14.05 -30.85
C GLY A 32 10.80 14.99 -29.72
N GLU A 33 10.06 16.07 -29.47
CA GLU A 33 10.33 17.05 -28.44
C GLU A 33 9.80 16.56 -27.09
N SER A 34 10.63 16.68 -26.05
CA SER A 34 10.24 16.30 -24.68
C SER A 34 8.98 17.04 -24.26
N THR A 35 8.12 16.37 -23.47
CA THR A 35 6.93 16.99 -22.86
C THR A 35 7.30 18.26 -22.08
N ASP A 36 8.48 18.30 -21.46
CA ASP A 36 9.00 19.47 -20.76
C ASP A 36 9.25 20.66 -21.67
N PHE A 37 9.71 20.41 -22.90
CA PHE A 37 9.90 21.45 -23.92
C PHE A 37 8.56 22.04 -24.36
N LYS A 38 7.56 21.18 -24.61
CA LYS A 38 6.21 21.60 -24.98
C LYS A 38 5.51 22.40 -23.87
N ILE A 39 5.71 22.02 -22.60
CA ILE A 39 5.24 22.79 -21.45
C ILE A 39 5.94 24.16 -21.39
N ALA A 40 7.25 24.22 -21.61
CA ALA A 40 7.99 25.49 -21.61
C ALA A 40 7.53 26.43 -22.73
N VAL A 41 7.24 25.89 -23.93
CA VAL A 41 6.68 26.66 -25.05
C VAL A 41 5.30 27.22 -24.67
N LEU A 42 4.40 26.39 -24.14
CA LEU A 42 3.08 26.85 -23.69
C LEU A 42 3.17 27.85 -22.52
N ALA A 43 4.11 27.69 -21.60
CA ALA A 43 4.31 28.61 -20.48
C ALA A 43 4.78 29.98 -20.93
N SER A 44 5.50 30.05 -22.06
CA SER A 44 5.89 31.32 -22.69
C SER A 44 4.71 32.02 -23.38
N LEU A 45 3.73 31.26 -23.87
CA LEU A 45 2.54 31.77 -24.56
C LEU A 45 1.38 32.11 -23.60
N HIS A 46 1.30 31.43 -22.46
CA HIS A 46 0.22 31.54 -21.46
C HIS A 46 0.78 31.78 -20.06
N THR A 47 1.34 32.97 -19.84
CA THR A 47 2.05 33.33 -18.59
C THR A 47 1.16 33.40 -17.34
N ASP A 48 -0.16 33.37 -17.51
CA ASP A 48 -1.17 33.33 -16.44
C ASP A 48 -1.52 31.91 -15.97
N ARG A 49 -0.92 30.86 -16.56
CA ARG A 49 -1.27 29.45 -16.32
C ARG A 49 -0.13 28.66 -15.68
N THR A 50 -0.48 27.77 -14.75
CA THR A 50 0.49 26.90 -14.08
C THR A 50 0.91 25.74 -15.00
N PRO A 51 2.13 25.20 -14.82
CA PRO A 51 2.63 24.07 -15.62
C PRO A 51 1.68 22.86 -15.64
N ASP A 52 1.00 22.58 -14.53
CA ASP A 52 0.03 21.49 -14.42
C ASP A 52 -1.17 21.67 -15.36
N VAL A 53 -1.67 22.91 -15.49
CA VAL A 53 -2.77 23.24 -16.40
C VAL A 53 -2.31 23.11 -17.86
N LEU A 54 -1.08 23.51 -18.17
CA LEU A 54 -0.53 23.40 -19.51
C LEU A 54 -0.33 21.94 -19.93
N LEU A 55 0.12 21.09 -18.99
CA LEU A 55 0.22 19.66 -19.18
C LEU A 55 -1.15 19.01 -19.41
N ASP A 56 -2.17 19.39 -18.65
CA ASP A 56 -3.55 18.90 -18.85
C ASP A 56 -4.08 19.21 -20.25
N TYR A 57 -3.82 20.43 -20.77
CA TYR A 57 -4.21 20.81 -22.12
C TYR A 57 -3.39 20.05 -23.18
N LEU A 58 -2.08 19.86 -22.99
CA LEU A 58 -1.28 19.02 -23.89
C LEU A 58 -1.82 17.59 -23.95
N LEU A 59 -2.19 17.00 -22.81
CA LEU A 59 -2.79 15.67 -22.75
C LEU A 59 -4.18 15.64 -23.42
N ALA A 60 -4.97 16.70 -23.25
CA ALA A 60 -6.29 16.82 -23.85
C ALA A 60 -6.24 16.89 -25.38
N TYR A 61 -5.17 17.47 -25.95
CA TYR A 61 -4.94 17.70 -27.38
C TYR A 61 -3.78 16.86 -27.95
N HIS A 62 -3.56 15.67 -27.40
CA HIS A 62 -2.63 14.66 -27.94
C HIS A 62 -1.19 15.15 -28.16
N GLY A 63 -0.72 16.08 -27.32
CA GLY A 63 0.64 16.61 -27.36
C GLY A 63 0.89 17.69 -28.42
N SER A 64 -0.16 18.23 -29.06
CA SER A 64 -0.04 19.41 -29.94
C SER A 64 -0.04 20.70 -29.12
N VAL A 65 1.04 21.48 -29.24
CA VAL A 65 1.19 22.79 -28.60
C VAL A 65 0.22 23.80 -29.20
N GLU A 66 0.01 23.74 -30.51
CA GLU A 66 -0.86 24.64 -31.28
C GLU A 66 -2.31 24.52 -30.81
N GLN A 67 -2.83 23.29 -30.78
CA GLN A 67 -4.21 23.00 -30.38
C GLN A 67 -4.44 23.29 -28.89
N ALA A 68 -3.46 22.98 -28.04
CA ALA A 68 -3.50 23.31 -26.62
C ALA A 68 -3.53 24.84 -26.41
N SER A 69 -2.70 25.59 -27.13
CA SER A 69 -2.63 27.05 -27.05
C SER A 69 -3.90 27.74 -27.54
N GLU A 70 -4.51 27.24 -28.63
CA GLU A 70 -5.77 27.75 -29.15
C GLU A 70 -6.92 27.53 -28.16
N ALA A 71 -6.96 26.37 -27.51
CA ALA A 71 -7.95 26.05 -26.49
C ALA A 71 -7.77 26.85 -25.19
N LEU A 72 -6.54 27.20 -24.83
CA LEU A 72 -6.22 28.07 -23.70
C LEU A 72 -6.62 29.53 -23.97
N SER A 73 -6.56 29.96 -25.23
CA SER A 73 -6.92 31.32 -25.67
C SER A 73 -8.43 31.55 -25.84
N ALA A 74 -9.24 30.48 -25.87
CA ALA A 74 -10.68 30.60 -26.11
C ALA A 74 -11.46 31.05 -24.86
N PRO A 75 -12.38 32.04 -24.97
CA PRO A 75 -13.21 32.46 -23.85
C PRO A 75 -14.22 31.37 -23.45
N ASN A 76 -14.14 30.96 -22.17
CA ASN A 76 -14.98 29.97 -21.46
C ASN A 76 -16.27 29.55 -22.20
N ARG A 77 -16.19 28.48 -22.99
CA ARG A 77 -17.35 27.67 -23.33
C ARG A 77 -17.39 26.46 -22.41
N THR A 78 -18.38 26.44 -21.54
CA THR A 78 -18.82 25.29 -20.77
C THR A 78 -19.22 24.16 -21.73
N THR A 79 -18.25 23.33 -22.12
CA THR A 79 -18.53 22.11 -22.87
C THR A 79 -18.82 20.99 -21.89
N SER A 80 -20.00 20.40 -22.01
CA SER A 80 -20.41 19.20 -21.27
C SER A 80 -19.41 18.06 -21.52
N PRO A 81 -19.18 17.17 -20.55
CA PRO A 81 -18.16 16.12 -20.67
C PRO A 81 -18.57 15.13 -21.77
N ARG A 82 -17.88 15.19 -22.91
CA ARG A 82 -17.96 14.17 -23.95
C ARG A 82 -17.18 12.95 -23.44
N LYS A 83 -17.87 11.82 -23.28
CA LYS A 83 -17.27 10.52 -22.90
C LYS A 83 -16.09 10.22 -23.81
N ARG A 84 -14.87 10.10 -23.25
CA ARG A 84 -13.70 9.52 -23.93
C ARG A 84 -13.59 8.02 -23.59
N PRO A 85 -13.17 7.16 -24.54
CA PRO A 85 -12.72 5.81 -24.23
C PRO A 85 -11.36 5.86 -23.55
N GLY A 86 -11.11 4.87 -22.68
CA GLY A 86 -10.03 4.84 -21.72
C GLY A 86 -8.63 4.89 -22.32
N VAL A 87 -7.88 5.90 -21.90
CA VAL A 87 -6.42 5.90 -21.78
C VAL A 87 -6.16 6.40 -20.36
N THR A 88 -5.36 5.66 -19.59
CA THR A 88 -4.95 5.98 -18.23
C THR A 88 -4.12 7.26 -18.21
N SER A 89 -4.77 8.40 -17.96
CA SER A 89 -4.13 9.65 -17.60
C SER A 89 -4.28 9.86 -16.09
N TYR A 90 -3.18 10.24 -15.44
CA TYR A 90 -3.13 10.71 -14.06
C TYR A 90 -4.34 11.59 -13.73
N GLN A 91 -5.11 11.20 -12.72
CA GLN A 91 -6.21 12.02 -12.23
C GLN A 91 -5.64 12.99 -11.18
N SER A 92 -5.88 14.28 -11.38
CA SER A 92 -5.30 15.39 -10.62
C SER A 92 -5.66 15.39 -9.12
N SER A 93 -4.76 15.96 -8.32
CA SER A 93 -4.85 16.13 -6.86
C SER A 93 -6.12 16.86 -6.42
N LEU A 94 -6.59 16.60 -5.20
CA LEU A 94 -7.78 17.30 -4.66
C LEU A 94 -7.58 18.82 -4.56
N SER A 95 -6.33 19.29 -4.52
CA SER A 95 -5.98 20.72 -4.55
C SER A 95 -6.39 21.42 -5.85
N ALA A 96 -6.51 20.71 -6.98
CA ALA A 96 -7.03 21.28 -8.24
C ALA A 96 -8.52 21.69 -8.15
N PHE A 97 -9.26 21.10 -7.21
CA PHE A 97 -10.68 21.44 -6.96
C PHE A 97 -10.86 22.58 -5.94
N ALA A 98 -9.81 22.95 -5.19
CA ALA A 98 -9.84 24.03 -4.22
C ALA A 98 -9.29 25.32 -4.85
N ARG A 99 -10.15 26.10 -5.53
CA ARG A 99 -9.80 27.49 -5.84
C ARG A 99 -9.70 28.28 -4.52
N PRO A 100 -8.56 28.91 -4.18
CA PRO A 100 -8.55 29.89 -3.12
C PRO A 100 -9.25 31.14 -3.67
N ASN A 101 -10.43 31.46 -3.14
CA ASN A 101 -10.90 32.83 -3.21
C ASN A 101 -9.88 33.67 -2.45
N LEU A 102 -9.21 34.57 -3.18
CA LEU A 102 -8.35 35.58 -2.60
C LEU A 102 -9.17 36.39 -1.58
N GLU A 103 -8.53 36.72 -0.46
CA GLU A 103 -9.03 37.51 0.68
C GLU A 103 -9.76 36.73 1.80
N SER A 104 -9.01 36.21 2.76
CA SER A 104 -9.09 36.66 4.17
C SER A 104 -8.18 35.84 5.10
N THR A 105 -7.37 36.60 5.85
CA THR A 105 -6.76 36.36 7.16
C THR A 105 -6.75 34.96 7.79
N LYS A 106 -5.53 34.57 8.19
CA LYS A 106 -5.14 33.59 9.22
C LYS A 106 -6.30 33.14 10.13
N SER A 107 -6.74 31.90 9.99
CA SER A 107 -7.48 31.20 11.05
C SER A 107 -7.20 29.70 11.00
N ASN A 108 -6.99 29.13 12.19
CA ASN A 108 -6.77 27.71 12.46
C ASN A 108 -7.69 26.80 11.63
N SER A 109 -7.11 25.96 10.77
CA SER A 109 -7.86 24.94 10.04
C SER A 109 -8.25 23.80 10.98
N ASN A 110 -9.46 23.88 11.55
CA ASN A 110 -10.19 22.71 11.99
C ASN A 110 -10.33 21.76 10.77
N PHE A 111 -9.57 20.67 10.74
CA PHE A 111 -9.70 19.61 9.75
C PHE A 111 -11.11 19.01 9.80
N LYS A 112 -11.99 19.42 8.89
CA LYS A 112 -13.30 18.79 8.70
C LYS A 112 -13.08 17.35 8.22
N THR A 113 -13.71 16.39 8.87
CA THR A 113 -13.67 14.96 8.52
C THR A 113 -14.16 14.77 7.07
N LEU A 114 -13.23 14.48 6.14
CA LEU A 114 -13.54 14.32 4.71
C LEU A 114 -14.33 13.03 4.41
N THR A 115 -14.22 12.04 5.28
CA THR A 115 -14.86 10.73 5.13
C THR A 115 -16.16 10.67 5.94
N LYS A 116 -17.25 10.27 5.28
CA LYS A 116 -18.55 10.00 5.92
C LYS A 116 -18.86 8.51 5.79
N LYS A 117 -19.49 7.92 6.82
CA LYS A 117 -19.98 6.53 6.81
C LYS A 117 -20.69 6.21 5.48
N GLY A 118 -20.19 5.23 4.74
CA GLY A 118 -20.75 4.77 3.46
C GLY A 118 -20.10 5.34 2.19
N LYS A 119 -19.17 6.30 2.28
CA LYS A 119 -18.38 6.77 1.11
C LYS A 119 -16.90 6.46 1.30
N THR A 120 -16.28 5.92 0.25
CA THR A 120 -14.81 5.73 0.17
C THR A 120 -14.18 7.02 -0.34
N LEU A 121 -13.18 7.53 0.38
CA LEU A 121 -12.32 8.59 -0.14
C LEU A 121 -11.19 7.94 -0.94
N HIS A 122 -11.10 8.24 -2.23
CA HIS A 122 -10.02 7.74 -3.08
C HIS A 122 -8.89 8.77 -3.13
N LEU A 123 -7.67 8.34 -2.82
CA LEU A 123 -6.46 9.16 -2.78
C LEU A 123 -5.46 8.65 -3.82
N TYR A 124 -4.85 9.59 -4.53
CA TYR A 124 -3.94 9.33 -5.64
C TYR A 124 -2.59 10.03 -5.47
N SER A 125 -2.55 11.26 -4.96
CA SER A 125 -1.29 11.98 -4.78
C SER A 125 -0.61 11.63 -3.45
N PRO A 126 0.73 11.64 -3.40
CA PRO A 126 1.48 11.40 -2.16
C PRO A 126 1.07 12.33 -1.01
N GLU A 127 0.84 13.61 -1.30
CA GLU A 127 0.52 14.64 -0.31
C GLU A 127 -0.84 14.36 0.35
N ASP A 128 -1.84 14.03 -0.47
CA ASP A 128 -3.18 13.70 0.04
C ASP A 128 -3.14 12.42 0.89
N ILE A 129 -2.38 11.41 0.47
CA ILE A 129 -2.22 10.14 1.22
C ILE A 129 -1.60 10.40 2.59
N GLU A 130 -0.53 11.18 2.64
CA GLU A 130 0.20 11.46 3.88
C GLU A 130 -0.57 12.34 4.86
N ALA A 131 -1.38 13.26 4.33
CA ALA A 131 -2.23 14.14 5.14
C ALA A 131 -3.38 13.39 5.82
N HIS A 132 -3.84 12.28 5.24
CA HIS A 132 -5.03 11.56 5.71
C HIS A 132 -4.76 10.17 6.28
N THR A 133 -3.54 9.65 6.13
CA THR A 133 -3.17 8.29 6.55
C THR A 133 -1.75 8.25 7.13
N PRO A 134 -1.40 7.23 7.94
CA PRO A 134 -0.02 6.99 8.36
C PRO A 134 0.77 6.24 7.26
N CYS A 135 0.56 6.59 5.99
CA CYS A 135 1.24 5.98 4.86
C CYS A 135 1.91 7.04 3.99
N SER A 136 3.05 6.68 3.41
CA SER A 136 3.72 7.42 2.34
C SER A 136 3.78 6.55 1.09
N ILE A 137 3.76 7.15 -0.10
CA ILE A 137 3.87 6.42 -1.36
C ILE A 137 4.94 7.04 -2.26
N VAL A 138 5.74 6.18 -2.88
CA VAL A 138 6.68 6.53 -3.94
C VAL A 138 6.24 5.81 -5.20
N HIS A 139 5.70 6.57 -6.16
CA HIS A 139 5.34 6.07 -7.48
C HIS A 139 6.59 5.88 -8.35
N ASN A 140 6.53 4.95 -9.29
CA ASN A 140 7.65 4.61 -10.19
C ASN A 140 8.96 4.39 -9.42
N PHE A 141 8.89 3.66 -8.32
CA PHE A 141 9.97 3.55 -7.34
C PHE A 141 11.25 2.96 -7.94
N LEU A 142 11.11 1.90 -8.75
CA LEU A 142 12.20 1.28 -9.47
C LEU A 142 12.36 1.86 -10.87
N THR A 143 13.56 1.72 -11.44
CA THR A 143 13.71 1.92 -12.89
C THR A 143 12.93 0.84 -13.65
N SER A 144 12.48 1.13 -14.87
CA SER A 144 11.70 0.14 -15.66
C SER A 144 12.41 -1.21 -15.82
N PRO A 145 13.74 -1.28 -16.11
CA PRO A 145 14.44 -2.56 -16.18
C PRO A 145 14.44 -3.34 -14.87
N GLU A 146 14.54 -2.65 -13.72
CA GLU A 146 14.52 -3.28 -12.40
C GLU A 146 13.11 -3.79 -12.05
N ALA A 147 12.08 -3.00 -12.34
CA ALA A 147 10.69 -3.40 -12.13
C ALA A 147 10.33 -4.63 -12.99
N ASP A 148 10.75 -4.65 -14.26
CA ASP A 148 10.52 -5.77 -15.16
C ASP A 148 11.28 -7.03 -14.75
N ALA A 149 12.56 -6.89 -14.34
CA ALA A 149 13.36 -8.01 -13.87
C ALA A 149 12.75 -8.66 -12.62
N LEU A 150 12.41 -7.85 -11.62
CA LEU A 150 11.74 -8.33 -10.41
C LEU A 150 10.38 -8.93 -10.73
N LEU A 151 9.57 -8.30 -11.58
CA LEU A 151 8.27 -8.82 -11.97
C LEU A 151 8.37 -10.19 -12.64
N ARG A 152 9.33 -10.38 -13.56
CA ARG A 152 9.54 -11.69 -14.22
C ARG A 152 10.04 -12.75 -13.26
N GLU A 153 10.95 -12.42 -12.35
CA GLU A 153 11.42 -13.33 -11.30
C GLU A 153 10.24 -13.82 -10.45
N LEU A 154 9.43 -12.89 -9.93
CA LEU A 154 8.29 -13.25 -9.09
C LEU A 154 7.20 -14.01 -9.86
N LEU A 155 6.93 -13.66 -11.13
CA LEU A 155 5.99 -14.42 -11.97
C LEU A 155 6.44 -15.87 -12.18
N GLY A 156 7.76 -16.12 -12.26
CA GLY A 156 8.32 -17.47 -12.31
C GLY A 156 8.05 -18.29 -11.04
N GLU A 157 7.92 -17.62 -9.89
CA GLU A 157 7.64 -18.25 -8.60
C GLU A 157 6.14 -18.46 -8.32
N VAL A 158 5.25 -17.72 -8.98
CA VAL A 158 3.78 -17.80 -8.76
C VAL A 158 3.21 -19.24 -8.79
N PRO A 159 3.65 -20.16 -9.67
CA PRO A 159 3.17 -21.55 -9.64
C PRO A 159 3.40 -22.27 -8.31
N ASP A 160 4.40 -21.85 -7.54
CA ASP A 160 4.71 -22.41 -6.23
C ASP A 160 3.94 -21.73 -5.08
N PHE A 161 3.25 -20.63 -5.34
CA PHE A 161 2.51 -19.93 -4.28
C PHE A 161 1.32 -20.77 -3.83
N ARG A 162 0.97 -20.64 -2.55
CA ARG A 162 -0.10 -21.40 -1.91
C ARG A 162 -1.10 -20.46 -1.26
N LYS A 163 -2.34 -20.93 -1.10
CA LYS A 163 -3.33 -20.23 -0.30
C LYS A 163 -3.16 -20.63 1.16
N GLU A 164 -3.18 -19.67 2.05
CA GLU A 164 -3.16 -19.92 3.48
C GLU A 164 -4.57 -20.28 3.97
N THR A 165 -4.67 -21.28 4.84
CA THR A 165 -5.91 -21.66 5.54
C THR A 165 -5.80 -21.31 7.01
N PHE A 166 -6.83 -20.66 7.56
CA PHE A 166 -6.86 -20.23 8.97
C PHE A 166 -8.27 -20.36 9.55
N GLN A 167 -8.38 -20.33 10.88
CA GLN A 167 -9.66 -20.40 11.58
C GLN A 167 -10.23 -19.00 11.82
N LEU A 168 -11.49 -18.79 11.45
CA LEU A 168 -12.25 -17.56 11.71
C LEU A 168 -13.68 -17.91 12.17
N PHE A 169 -14.06 -17.50 13.38
CA PHE A 169 -15.36 -17.80 13.99
C PHE A 169 -15.73 -19.30 13.95
N ASP A 170 -14.79 -20.14 14.39
CA ASP A 170 -14.94 -21.61 14.39
C ASP A 170 -15.16 -22.24 12.99
N ARG A 171 -14.87 -21.50 11.92
CA ARG A 171 -14.83 -22.02 10.55
C ARG A 171 -13.42 -21.95 10.00
N THR A 172 -12.98 -23.03 9.35
CA THR A 172 -11.77 -23.00 8.54
C THR A 172 -12.08 -22.26 7.24
N VAL A 173 -11.32 -21.20 6.97
CA VAL A 173 -11.44 -20.38 5.77
C VAL A 173 -10.10 -20.39 5.02
N GLU A 174 -10.18 -20.20 3.71
CA GLU A 174 -9.02 -20.13 2.83
C GLU A 174 -8.85 -18.69 2.33
N SER A 175 -7.61 -18.22 2.27
CA SER A 175 -7.29 -16.92 1.69
C SER A 175 -7.69 -16.88 0.21
N PRO A 176 -8.36 -15.81 -0.27
CA PRO A 176 -8.75 -15.70 -1.67
C PRO A 176 -7.61 -15.18 -2.57
N HIS A 177 -6.37 -15.21 -2.10
CA HIS A 177 -5.15 -14.92 -2.86
C HIS A 177 -4.07 -15.93 -2.49
N THR A 178 -3.02 -16.04 -3.32
CA THR A 178 -1.88 -16.93 -3.06
C THR A 178 -0.67 -16.14 -2.55
N MET A 179 0.20 -16.79 -1.79
CA MET A 179 1.39 -16.17 -1.22
C MET A 179 2.57 -17.14 -1.13
N LYS A 180 3.78 -16.59 -0.96
CA LYS A 180 4.98 -17.32 -0.51
C LYS A 180 5.82 -16.44 0.43
N PHE A 181 6.42 -17.06 1.45
CA PHE A 181 7.19 -16.36 2.49
C PHE A 181 8.69 -16.51 2.24
N TYR A 182 9.42 -15.40 2.36
CA TYR A 182 10.84 -15.32 2.05
C TYR A 182 11.65 -14.70 3.19
N VAL A 183 12.88 -15.18 3.36
CA VAL A 183 13.89 -14.64 4.27
C VAL A 183 15.27 -14.68 3.63
N ASP A 184 16.20 -13.87 4.10
CA ASP A 184 17.41 -13.56 3.32
C ASP A 184 18.47 -14.67 3.34
N SER A 185 18.50 -15.51 4.37
CA SER A 185 19.40 -16.67 4.45
C SER A 185 18.69 -18.02 4.51
N SER A 186 19.39 -19.08 4.07
CA SER A 186 18.92 -20.46 4.19
C SER A 186 18.73 -20.90 5.63
N ASP A 187 19.58 -20.40 6.53
CA ASP A 187 19.56 -20.74 7.95
C ASP A 187 18.36 -20.09 8.64
N GLU A 188 18.06 -18.83 8.31
CA GLU A 188 16.81 -18.18 8.71
C GLU A 188 15.60 -18.89 8.11
N ALA A 189 15.69 -19.38 6.87
CA ALA A 189 14.58 -20.12 6.26
C ALA A 189 14.33 -21.44 7.00
N ALA A 190 15.38 -22.13 7.44
CA ALA A 190 15.26 -23.31 8.29
C ALA A 190 14.64 -22.96 9.64
N ALA A 191 15.15 -21.93 10.34
CA ALA A 191 14.64 -21.49 11.63
C ALA A 191 13.17 -21.02 11.56
N GLN A 192 12.77 -20.28 10.52
CA GLN A 192 11.39 -19.84 10.32
C GLN A 192 10.42 -21.01 10.14
N ARG A 193 10.82 -22.06 9.41
CA ARG A 193 9.98 -23.25 9.24
C ARG A 193 9.71 -24.00 10.55
N THR A 194 10.65 -23.96 11.49
CA THR A 194 10.61 -24.80 12.70
C THR A 194 10.29 -24.03 13.98
N GLU A 195 10.51 -22.72 14.01
CA GLU A 195 10.49 -21.95 15.26
C GLU A 195 9.44 -20.83 15.25
N TYR A 196 9.05 -20.32 14.09
CA TYR A 196 8.14 -19.18 13.97
C TYR A 196 6.70 -19.62 13.71
N VAL A 197 5.77 -18.96 14.39
CA VAL A 197 4.33 -19.29 14.37
C VAL A 197 3.53 -18.07 13.90
N TYR A 198 2.83 -18.23 12.79
CA TYR A 198 1.93 -17.25 12.20
C TYR A 198 0.51 -17.78 12.21
N ASN A 199 -0.45 -16.97 12.65
CA ASN A 199 -1.85 -17.40 12.79
C ASN A 199 -2.04 -18.71 13.58
N GLY A 200 -1.11 -19.00 14.51
CA GLY A 200 -1.12 -20.22 15.34
C GLY A 200 -0.49 -21.46 14.71
N SER A 201 0.01 -21.38 13.47
CA SER A 201 0.66 -22.50 12.76
C SER A 201 2.07 -22.15 12.29
N TYR A 202 2.90 -23.17 12.08
CA TYR A 202 4.21 -23.01 11.44
C TYR A 202 4.02 -22.78 9.94
N ILE A 203 4.77 -21.84 9.35
CA ILE A 203 4.83 -21.70 7.89
C ILE A 203 5.86 -22.71 7.38
N SER A 204 5.41 -23.80 6.79
CA SER A 204 6.31 -24.83 6.24
C SER A 204 6.98 -24.39 4.93
N ASP A 205 6.34 -23.49 4.19
CA ASP A 205 6.82 -23.00 2.88
C ASP A 205 7.51 -21.64 3.01
N VAL A 206 8.71 -21.67 3.59
CA VAL A 206 9.64 -20.53 3.61
C VAL A 206 10.71 -20.77 2.56
N THR A 207 11.10 -19.76 1.79
CA THR A 207 12.16 -19.87 0.78
C THR A 207 13.19 -18.76 0.98
N GLN A 208 14.41 -18.96 0.51
CA GLN A 208 15.39 -17.89 0.51
C GLN A 208 14.97 -16.79 -0.47
N THR A 209 15.13 -15.53 -0.08
CA THR A 209 14.92 -14.35 -0.93
C THR A 209 15.64 -14.53 -2.27
N ARG A 210 14.90 -14.30 -3.37
CA ARG A 210 15.41 -14.49 -4.74
C ARG A 210 16.35 -13.35 -5.17
N PRO A 211 17.26 -13.57 -6.14
CA PRO A 211 18.32 -12.61 -6.46
C PRO A 211 17.85 -11.18 -6.78
N GLU A 212 16.85 -11.00 -7.65
CA GLU A 212 16.35 -9.66 -7.97
C GLU A 212 15.63 -9.05 -6.75
N MET A 213 14.84 -9.83 -6.02
CA MET A 213 14.20 -9.37 -4.80
C MET A 213 15.21 -8.93 -3.73
N LEU A 214 16.32 -9.66 -3.55
CA LEU A 214 17.39 -9.32 -2.63
C LEU A 214 18.13 -8.05 -3.05
N LYS A 215 18.35 -7.87 -4.36
CA LYS A 215 18.94 -6.63 -4.90
C LYS A 215 18.03 -5.43 -4.59
N ILE A 216 16.72 -5.58 -4.80
CA ILE A 216 15.74 -4.52 -4.55
C ILE A 216 15.53 -4.23 -3.06
N SER A 217 15.72 -5.23 -2.18
CA SER A 217 15.54 -5.03 -0.73
C SER A 217 16.42 -3.90 -0.19
N SER A 218 17.65 -3.76 -0.68
CA SER A 218 18.56 -2.67 -0.31
C SER A 218 18.03 -1.27 -0.68
N LYS A 219 17.37 -1.14 -1.84
CA LYS A 219 16.73 0.12 -2.26
C LYS A 219 15.52 0.42 -1.39
N VAL A 220 14.71 -0.59 -1.11
CA VAL A 220 13.55 -0.46 -0.21
C VAL A 220 14.01 -0.06 1.18
N GLN A 221 15.07 -0.68 1.71
CA GLN A 221 15.69 -0.31 2.98
C GLN A 221 16.04 1.17 3.04
N ASN A 222 16.77 1.68 2.04
CA ASN A 222 17.17 3.08 2.02
C ASN A 222 15.97 4.02 1.92
N ALA A 223 14.96 3.67 1.10
CA ALA A 223 13.75 4.47 0.96
C ALA A 223 12.92 4.50 2.25
N VAL A 224 12.73 3.34 2.89
CA VAL A 224 11.97 3.24 4.14
C VAL A 224 12.66 4.01 5.26
N ASN A 225 13.98 3.89 5.44
CA ASN A 225 14.70 4.65 6.47
C ASN A 225 14.60 6.16 6.25
N ARG A 226 14.76 6.62 5.00
CA ARG A 226 14.58 8.04 4.67
C ARG A 226 13.16 8.52 4.97
N GLU A 227 12.14 7.72 4.64
CA GLU A 227 10.75 8.08 4.95
C GLU A 227 10.45 8.03 6.45
N ILE A 228 11.09 7.15 7.23
CA ILE A 228 10.97 7.16 8.69
C ILE A 228 11.51 8.48 9.26
N GLU A 229 12.72 8.88 8.86
CA GLU A 229 13.34 10.14 9.31
C GLU A 229 12.47 11.35 8.95
N ARG A 230 12.04 11.43 7.68
CA ARG A 230 11.16 12.52 7.22
C ARG A 230 9.82 12.53 7.94
N ARG A 231 9.19 11.37 8.14
CA ARG A 231 7.90 11.27 8.85
C ARG A 231 8.01 11.76 10.28
N ILE A 232 9.10 11.40 10.97
CA ILE A 232 9.39 11.87 12.31
C ILE A 232 9.53 13.40 12.32
N GLN A 233 10.34 13.94 11.42
CA GLN A 233 10.59 15.39 11.33
C GLN A 233 9.34 16.21 11.01
N ASP A 234 8.54 15.77 10.03
CA ASP A 234 7.49 16.58 9.43
C ASP A 234 6.10 16.37 10.05
N PHE A 235 5.83 15.18 10.61
CA PHE A 235 4.48 14.79 11.05
C PHE A 235 4.37 14.46 12.54
N TYR A 236 5.46 14.07 13.20
CA TYR A 236 5.39 13.68 14.60
C TYR A 236 5.56 14.86 15.55
N PRO A 237 4.93 14.81 16.73
CA PRO A 237 5.05 15.88 17.73
C PRO A 237 6.52 16.16 18.03
N GLU A 238 6.88 17.45 18.01
CA GLU A 238 8.22 17.93 18.36
C GLU A 238 9.36 17.40 17.45
N GLY A 239 9.03 16.76 16.32
CA GLY A 239 10.03 16.14 15.46
C GLY A 239 10.67 14.90 16.09
N GLU A 240 10.00 14.27 17.06
CA GLU A 240 10.50 13.12 17.80
C GLU A 240 9.78 11.83 17.42
N LYS A 241 10.51 10.70 17.54
CA LYS A 241 9.93 9.38 17.32
C LYS A 241 8.81 9.10 18.32
N LEU A 242 7.84 8.29 17.92
CA LEU A 242 6.74 7.91 18.81
C LEU A 242 7.22 7.00 19.95
N LYS A 243 6.48 7.03 21.05
CA LYS A 243 6.62 6.04 22.12
C LYS A 243 6.52 4.61 21.58
N PHE A 244 7.46 3.77 21.99
CA PHE A 244 7.69 2.39 21.54
C PHE A 244 8.26 2.25 20.11
N GLN A 245 8.50 3.34 19.38
CA GLN A 245 9.14 3.26 18.08
C GLN A 245 10.64 3.03 18.25
N SER A 246 11.14 1.96 17.60
CA SER A 246 12.57 1.62 17.57
C SER A 246 13.39 2.75 16.93
N PRO A 247 14.51 3.19 17.55
CA PRO A 247 15.45 4.12 16.93
C PRO A 247 16.41 3.44 15.94
N ASP A 248 16.50 2.10 15.98
CA ASP A 248 17.41 1.35 15.12
C ASP A 248 16.99 1.46 13.64
N LEU A 249 17.99 1.44 12.75
CA LEU A 249 17.75 1.39 11.31
C LEU A 249 16.80 0.24 10.95
N TRP A 250 15.82 0.55 10.13
CA TRP A 250 14.92 -0.44 9.56
C TRP A 250 15.69 -1.27 8.54
N GLN A 251 15.72 -2.59 8.74
CA GLN A 251 16.41 -3.54 7.86
C GLN A 251 15.43 -4.64 7.48
N PRO A 252 15.07 -4.78 6.20
CA PRO A 252 14.20 -5.85 5.77
C PRO A 252 14.96 -7.18 5.87
N ASN A 253 14.40 -8.15 6.57
CA ASN A 253 14.95 -9.51 6.71
C ASN A 253 13.90 -10.62 6.50
N ALA A 254 12.66 -10.22 6.22
CA ALA A 254 11.56 -11.11 5.94
C ALA A 254 10.61 -10.44 4.94
N SER A 255 10.04 -11.20 4.02
CA SER A 255 9.04 -10.67 3.09
C SER A 255 7.96 -11.68 2.73
N PHE A 256 6.72 -11.18 2.61
CA PHE A 256 5.61 -11.93 2.05
C PHE A 256 5.37 -11.46 0.64
N VAL A 257 5.43 -12.38 -0.33
CA VAL A 257 5.02 -12.07 -1.70
C VAL A 257 3.60 -12.59 -1.90
N ASN A 258 2.68 -11.67 -2.17
CA ASN A 258 1.27 -11.98 -2.41
C ASN A 258 0.95 -11.85 -3.90
N CYS A 259 0.24 -12.82 -4.46
CA CYS A 259 -0.29 -12.79 -5.83
C CYS A 259 -1.82 -12.75 -5.80
N TYR A 260 -2.36 -11.71 -6.42
CA TYR A 260 -3.79 -11.54 -6.68
C TYR A 260 -4.04 -11.75 -8.17
N ASP A 261 -4.56 -12.92 -8.54
CA ASP A 261 -4.85 -13.32 -9.91
C ASP A 261 -6.28 -12.95 -10.30
N GLY A 262 -6.45 -11.74 -10.83
CA GLY A 262 -7.74 -11.23 -11.26
C GLY A 262 -8.44 -10.33 -10.24
N ALA A 263 -9.60 -9.82 -10.64
CA ALA A 263 -10.31 -8.76 -9.94
C ALA A 263 -10.95 -9.20 -8.60
N LYS A 264 -11.28 -10.50 -8.47
CA LYS A 264 -12.01 -11.04 -7.31
C LYS A 264 -11.10 -11.35 -6.12
N GLU A 265 -9.83 -11.67 -6.37
CA GLU A 265 -8.87 -11.98 -5.31
C GLU A 265 -8.60 -10.75 -4.44
N SER A 266 -8.51 -10.96 -3.12
CA SER A 266 -8.52 -9.87 -2.13
C SER A 266 -7.87 -10.28 -0.82
N VAL A 267 -7.73 -9.33 0.11
CA VAL A 267 -7.45 -9.62 1.52
C VAL A 267 -8.30 -8.69 2.37
N GLY A 268 -9.01 -9.24 3.34
CA GLY A 268 -9.93 -8.48 4.21
C GLY A 268 -9.18 -7.52 5.16
N TYR A 269 -9.93 -6.69 5.88
CA TYR A 269 -9.37 -5.72 6.82
C TYR A 269 -8.60 -6.39 7.97
N HIS A 270 -7.29 -6.16 8.03
CA HIS A 270 -6.39 -6.68 9.05
C HIS A 270 -5.33 -5.64 9.45
N SER A 271 -4.56 -5.98 10.47
CA SER A 271 -3.30 -5.31 10.84
C SER A 271 -2.23 -6.40 10.86
N ASP A 272 -1.00 -6.06 10.49
CA ASP A 272 0.09 -7.03 10.49
C ASP A 272 0.37 -7.55 11.92
N GLN A 273 0.71 -8.83 12.04
CA GLN A 273 0.96 -9.45 13.34
C GLN A 273 2.26 -8.93 13.96
N LEU A 274 2.14 -8.19 15.07
CA LEU A 274 3.25 -7.47 15.71
C LEU A 274 4.30 -8.36 16.40
N THR A 275 4.11 -9.68 16.48
CA THR A 275 4.89 -10.57 17.36
C THR A 275 6.39 -10.47 17.14
N TYR A 276 6.83 -10.62 15.89
CA TYR A 276 8.25 -10.59 15.51
C TYR A 276 8.70 -9.19 15.05
N LEU A 277 7.74 -8.34 14.68
CA LEU A 277 7.97 -6.96 14.26
C LEU A 277 8.23 -6.02 15.44
N GLY A 278 7.57 -6.27 16.57
CA GLY A 278 7.54 -5.40 17.73
C GLY A 278 6.46 -4.32 17.66
N PRO A 279 6.36 -3.48 18.70
CA PRO A 279 5.48 -2.33 18.73
C PRO A 279 5.88 -1.29 17.67
N ARG A 280 4.92 -0.53 17.15
CA ARG A 280 5.14 0.62 16.25
C ARG A 280 5.95 0.26 14.99
N ALA A 281 5.66 -0.91 14.44
CA ALA A 281 6.39 -1.48 13.31
C ALA A 281 6.14 -0.72 12.00
N VAL A 282 7.22 -0.47 11.26
CA VAL A 282 7.18 0.09 9.90
C VAL A 282 7.27 -1.04 8.88
N ILE A 283 6.48 -0.96 7.81
CA ILE A 283 6.38 -1.99 6.76
C ILE A 283 6.53 -1.33 5.38
N GLY A 284 7.41 -1.88 4.54
CA GLY A 284 7.57 -1.45 3.14
C GLY A 284 6.85 -2.40 2.20
N SER A 285 5.98 -1.89 1.33
CA SER A 285 5.15 -2.71 0.43
C SER A 285 5.33 -2.28 -1.03
N LEU A 286 6.00 -3.09 -1.84
CA LEU A 286 6.22 -2.82 -3.25
C LEU A 286 5.17 -3.55 -4.11
N SER A 287 4.39 -2.78 -4.88
CA SER A 287 3.35 -3.30 -5.78
C SER A 287 3.83 -3.38 -7.23
N LEU A 288 3.57 -4.50 -7.91
CA LEU A 288 3.89 -4.73 -9.32
C LEU A 288 2.70 -5.36 -10.05
N GLY A 289 2.59 -5.09 -11.35
CA GLY A 289 1.52 -5.60 -12.20
C GLY A 289 0.24 -4.78 -12.12
N VAL A 290 -0.90 -5.45 -12.05
CA VAL A 290 -2.23 -4.80 -12.08
C VAL A 290 -2.44 -3.84 -10.90
N ALA A 291 -2.96 -2.64 -11.21
CA ALA A 291 -3.29 -1.64 -10.19
C ALA A 291 -4.47 -2.09 -9.31
N ARG A 292 -4.38 -1.85 -7.99
CA ARG A 292 -5.45 -2.17 -7.04
C ARG A 292 -5.54 -1.13 -5.94
N ASP A 293 -6.72 -1.03 -5.34
CA ASP A 293 -6.95 -0.15 -4.19
C ASP A 293 -6.51 -0.82 -2.89
N PHE A 294 -5.54 -0.20 -2.21
CA PHE A 294 -5.21 -0.48 -0.82
C PHE A 294 -6.09 0.36 0.08
N ARG A 295 -7.05 -0.29 0.76
CA ARG A 295 -8.01 0.42 1.59
C ARG A 295 -7.60 0.40 3.05
N VAL A 296 -7.58 1.56 3.67
CA VAL A 296 -7.32 1.75 5.09
C VAL A 296 -8.56 2.29 5.81
N ARG A 297 -8.67 1.95 7.09
CA ARG A 297 -9.66 2.53 8.00
C ARG A 297 -9.11 2.63 9.41
N LYS A 298 -9.43 3.71 10.12
CA LYS A 298 -9.06 3.87 11.52
C LYS A 298 -9.94 2.98 12.39
N ILE A 299 -9.36 2.40 13.44
CA ILE A 299 -10.05 1.45 14.33
C ILE A 299 -10.07 1.89 15.80
N VAL A 300 -9.42 3.01 16.10
CA VAL A 300 -9.40 3.61 17.43
C VAL A 300 -10.43 4.75 17.50
N PRO A 301 -11.34 4.76 18.49
CA PRO A 301 -12.31 5.85 18.67
C PRO A 301 -11.62 7.20 18.98
N GLN A 302 -12.15 8.30 18.46
CA GLN A 302 -11.75 9.64 18.88
C GLN A 302 -12.33 10.00 20.26
N VAL A 303 -11.74 11.01 20.91
CA VAL A 303 -12.11 11.50 22.25
C VAL A 303 -13.59 11.93 22.30
N ASP A 304 -14.16 12.34 21.17
CA ASP A 304 -15.50 12.92 21.07
C ASP A 304 -16.64 11.87 20.93
N HIS A 305 -16.44 10.66 21.42
CA HIS A 305 -17.43 9.57 21.42
C HIS A 305 -17.98 9.12 20.05
N SER A 306 -17.44 9.61 18.93
CA SER A 306 -17.75 9.05 17.61
C SER A 306 -17.11 7.67 17.45
N SER A 307 -17.90 6.65 17.11
CA SER A 307 -17.40 5.31 16.81
C SER A 307 -16.35 5.39 15.69
N ALA A 308 -15.24 4.66 15.78
CA ALA A 308 -14.21 4.60 14.72
C ALA A 308 -14.82 4.30 13.33
N ASP A 309 -15.90 3.51 13.28
CA ASP A 309 -16.67 3.19 12.07
C ASP A 309 -17.33 4.42 11.39
N ALA A 310 -17.44 5.56 12.08
CA ALA A 310 -18.00 6.79 11.53
C ALA A 310 -17.04 7.50 10.56
N GLN A 311 -15.74 7.23 10.65
CA GLN A 311 -14.68 7.87 9.85
C GLN A 311 -14.52 7.28 8.44
N GLY A 312 -15.43 6.42 7.98
CA GLY A 312 -15.41 5.88 6.61
C GLY A 312 -14.15 5.07 6.29
N GLN A 313 -13.88 4.89 5.00
CA GLN A 313 -12.71 4.16 4.49
C GLN A 313 -11.98 5.02 3.46
N ILE A 314 -10.66 4.89 3.41
CA ILE A 314 -9.79 5.57 2.45
C ILE A 314 -9.22 4.50 1.52
N ALA A 315 -9.26 4.72 0.21
CA ALA A 315 -8.66 3.87 -0.80
C ALA A 315 -7.44 4.60 -1.38
N ILE A 316 -6.26 4.02 -1.18
CA ILE A 316 -5.01 4.46 -1.80
C ILE A 316 -4.84 3.67 -3.09
N HIS A 317 -4.75 4.37 -4.21
CA HIS A 317 -4.52 3.71 -5.50
C HIS A 317 -3.06 3.25 -5.59
N LEU A 318 -2.83 1.95 -5.82
CA LEU A 318 -1.49 1.39 -5.98
C LEU A 318 -1.28 0.91 -7.42
N PRO A 319 -0.75 1.77 -8.31
CA PRO A 319 -0.37 1.35 -9.66
C PRO A 319 0.90 0.49 -9.64
N HIS A 320 1.24 -0.07 -10.81
CA HIS A 320 2.51 -0.77 -11.04
C HIS A 320 3.69 0.06 -10.52
N ASN A 321 4.67 -0.62 -9.91
CA ASN A 321 5.92 -0.03 -9.43
C ASN A 321 5.73 1.08 -8.39
N SER A 322 4.82 0.84 -7.43
CA SER A 322 4.59 1.75 -6.30
C SER A 322 5.10 1.16 -5.00
N LEU A 323 5.97 1.88 -4.30
CA LEU A 323 6.38 1.56 -2.94
C LEU A 323 5.50 2.33 -1.96
N LEU A 324 4.69 1.60 -1.20
CA LEU A 324 3.91 2.13 -0.08
C LEU A 324 4.65 1.84 1.23
N ILE A 325 4.87 2.86 2.06
CA ILE A 325 5.45 2.73 3.40
C ILE A 325 4.32 2.90 4.41
N MET A 326 4.06 1.90 5.23
CA MET A 326 3.16 1.96 6.38
C MET A 326 3.97 2.38 7.61
N HIS A 327 3.71 3.57 8.13
CA HIS A 327 4.45 4.15 9.27
C HIS A 327 3.99 3.59 10.62
N ALA A 328 4.68 4.00 11.69
CA ALA A 328 4.64 3.41 13.02
C ALA A 328 3.23 3.32 13.64
N GLU A 329 2.27 4.15 13.24
CA GLU A 329 0.90 4.10 13.77
C GLU A 329 -0.02 3.10 13.07
N MET A 330 0.41 2.59 11.92
CA MET A 330 -0.48 1.88 11.00
C MET A 330 -1.07 0.62 11.63
N GLN A 331 -0.26 -0.19 12.31
CA GLN A 331 -0.70 -1.50 12.79
C GLN A 331 -1.52 -1.43 14.08
N GLU A 332 -1.29 -0.39 14.90
CA GLU A 332 -1.98 -0.17 16.16
C GLU A 332 -3.32 0.54 15.95
N GLU A 333 -3.37 1.54 15.07
CA GLU A 333 -4.50 2.47 14.99
C GLU A 333 -5.37 2.28 13.75
N TRP A 334 -4.88 1.54 12.76
CA TRP A 334 -5.55 1.33 11.48
C TRP A 334 -5.64 -0.15 11.11
N LYS A 335 -6.56 -0.45 10.19
CA LYS A 335 -6.60 -1.70 9.46
C LYS A 335 -6.52 -1.41 7.98
N HIS A 336 -5.91 -2.33 7.24
CA HIS A 336 -5.80 -2.27 5.80
C HIS A 336 -6.32 -3.53 5.10
N SER A 337 -6.59 -3.41 3.81
CA SER A 337 -7.12 -4.47 2.95
C SER A 337 -6.79 -4.21 1.48
N ILE A 338 -6.82 -5.27 0.66
CA ILE A 338 -6.93 -5.15 -0.79
C ILE A 338 -8.34 -5.55 -1.16
N ALA A 339 -9.16 -4.58 -1.59
CA ALA A 339 -10.57 -4.84 -1.92
C ALA A 339 -10.71 -5.49 -3.31
N PRO A 340 -11.70 -6.37 -3.53
CA PRO A 340 -12.06 -6.82 -4.87
C PRO A 340 -12.34 -5.63 -5.79
N ALA A 341 -11.91 -5.75 -7.04
CA ALA A 341 -12.20 -4.78 -8.08
C ALA A 341 -13.36 -5.29 -8.96
N GLN A 342 -14.15 -4.37 -9.54
CA GLN A 342 -15.16 -4.73 -10.53
C GLN A 342 -14.51 -5.08 -11.87
N THR A 343 -13.52 -4.28 -12.25
CA THR A 343 -12.72 -4.42 -13.46
C THR A 343 -11.25 -4.27 -13.10
N ILE A 344 -10.39 -4.86 -13.93
CA ILE A 344 -8.95 -4.67 -13.88
C ILE A 344 -8.44 -4.46 -15.30
N ASP A 345 -7.42 -3.62 -15.43
CA ASP A 345 -6.72 -3.44 -16.69
C ASP A 345 -5.49 -4.35 -16.70
N PRO A 346 -5.38 -5.27 -17.68
CA PRO A 346 -4.26 -6.19 -17.73
C PRO A 346 -2.92 -5.46 -17.89
N HIS A 347 -1.92 -5.89 -17.11
CA HIS A 347 -0.55 -5.42 -17.25
C HIS A 347 0.16 -6.11 -18.43
N PRO A 348 0.97 -5.41 -19.24
CA PRO A 348 1.63 -6.00 -20.43
C PRO A 348 2.44 -7.27 -20.15
N VAL A 349 3.10 -7.32 -18.99
CA VAL A 349 3.94 -8.46 -18.58
C VAL A 349 3.21 -9.42 -17.64
N ALA A 350 2.34 -8.92 -16.76
CA ALA A 350 1.74 -9.73 -15.69
C ALA A 350 0.34 -10.25 -16.02
N GLY A 351 -0.22 -9.82 -17.16
CA GLY A 351 -1.63 -10.05 -17.50
C GLY A 351 -2.53 -9.53 -16.38
N ASN A 352 -3.37 -10.40 -15.82
CA ASN A 352 -4.34 -10.04 -14.79
C ASN A 352 -3.79 -10.04 -13.36
N LYS A 353 -2.49 -10.30 -13.18
CA LYS A 353 -1.90 -10.50 -11.86
C LYS A 353 -1.39 -9.19 -11.25
N ARG A 354 -1.68 -9.00 -9.97
CA ARG A 354 -0.96 -8.07 -9.10
C ARG A 354 -0.06 -8.88 -8.18
N LEU A 355 1.22 -8.54 -8.17
CA LEU A 355 2.19 -9.05 -7.21
C LEU A 355 2.51 -7.95 -6.19
N ASN A 356 2.73 -8.34 -4.95
CA ASN A 356 3.09 -7.41 -3.90
C ASN A 356 4.12 -8.03 -2.96
N VAL A 357 5.29 -7.40 -2.86
CA VAL A 357 6.32 -7.77 -1.88
C VAL A 357 6.16 -6.90 -0.64
N THR A 358 5.74 -7.51 0.46
CA THR A 358 5.63 -6.86 1.77
C THR A 358 6.89 -7.15 2.58
N TYR A 359 7.82 -6.22 2.60
CA TYR A 359 9.06 -6.28 3.37
C TYR A 359 8.83 -5.93 4.84
N ARG A 360 9.44 -6.72 5.72
CA ARG A 360 9.31 -6.66 7.17
C ARG A 360 10.68 -6.67 7.83
N CYS A 361 10.79 -5.97 8.96
CA CYS A 361 11.97 -5.97 9.82
C CYS A 361 11.64 -6.72 11.10
N TYR A 362 11.95 -8.01 11.13
CA TYR A 362 11.86 -8.80 12.36
C TYR A 362 13.03 -8.48 13.28
N LYS A 363 12.73 -8.35 14.57
CA LYS A 363 13.72 -8.00 15.57
C LYS A 363 14.31 -9.27 16.17
N ASP A 364 15.63 -9.36 16.22
CA ASP A 364 16.35 -10.52 16.78
C ASP A 364 15.95 -10.80 18.24
N TYR A 365 15.72 -9.73 19.01
CA TYR A 365 15.26 -9.84 20.39
C TYR A 365 13.78 -10.25 20.50
N LEU A 366 13.01 -10.34 19.42
CA LEU A 366 11.66 -10.90 19.39
C LEU A 366 11.60 -12.29 18.77
N HIS A 367 12.76 -12.94 18.57
CA HIS A 367 12.83 -14.32 18.15
C HIS A 367 12.00 -15.25 19.07
N PRO A 368 11.30 -16.26 18.53
CA PRO A 368 10.46 -17.20 19.30
C PRO A 368 11.11 -17.80 20.56
N LYS A 369 12.44 -17.98 20.54
CA LYS A 369 13.23 -18.46 21.69
C LYS A 369 13.17 -17.55 22.92
N TYR A 370 12.89 -16.26 22.74
CA TYR A 370 12.82 -15.27 23.82
C TYR A 370 11.39 -14.86 24.15
N THR A 371 10.45 -15.00 23.20
CA THR A 371 9.07 -14.57 23.42
C THR A 371 8.33 -15.51 24.38
N PRO A 372 7.37 -15.01 25.17
CA PRO A 372 6.66 -15.84 26.12
C PRO A 372 5.87 -16.95 25.43
N LYS A 373 5.87 -18.14 26.00
CA LYS A 373 5.00 -19.24 25.58
C LYS A 373 3.69 -19.25 26.37
N CYS A 374 2.60 -19.61 25.70
CA CYS A 374 1.32 -19.81 26.35
C CYS A 374 1.18 -21.23 26.94
N LYS A 375 0.04 -21.53 27.60
CA LYS A 375 -0.23 -22.86 28.19
C LYS A 375 -0.40 -23.99 27.16
N CYS A 376 -0.51 -23.65 25.88
CA CYS A 376 -0.53 -24.63 24.77
C CYS A 376 0.89 -24.95 24.25
N ASP A 377 1.95 -24.46 24.92
CA ASP A 377 3.36 -24.60 24.53
C ASP A 377 3.74 -24.01 23.16
N ILE A 378 2.92 -23.09 22.65
CA ILE A 378 3.25 -22.27 21.48
C ILE A 378 3.62 -20.83 21.89
N PRO A 379 4.45 -20.13 21.09
CA PRO A 379 4.72 -18.70 21.29
C PRO A 379 3.41 -17.90 21.39
N ALA A 380 3.34 -17.00 22.37
CA ALA A 380 2.24 -16.08 22.54
C ALA A 380 2.29 -14.99 21.45
N VAL A 381 1.12 -14.52 21.01
CA VAL A 381 1.02 -13.42 20.04
C VAL A 381 1.04 -12.08 20.77
N LEU A 382 1.85 -11.16 20.25
CA LEU A 382 1.84 -9.77 20.71
C LEU A 382 0.65 -9.01 20.10
N ARG A 383 -0.09 -8.27 20.92
CA ARG A 383 -1.16 -7.37 20.46
C ARG A 383 -1.14 -6.03 21.18
N CYS A 384 -1.61 -5.00 20.48
CA CYS A 384 -1.90 -3.69 21.06
C CYS A 384 -3.39 -3.59 21.44
N VAL A 385 -3.68 -3.02 22.59
CA VAL A 385 -5.05 -2.79 23.07
C VAL A 385 -5.64 -1.56 22.38
N GLN A 386 -6.72 -1.76 21.61
CA GLN A 386 -7.32 -0.70 20.79
C GLN A 386 -8.63 -0.13 21.38
N LYS A 387 -9.43 -0.97 22.03
CA LYS A 387 -10.81 -0.63 22.42
C LYS A 387 -10.92 0.10 23.76
N ARG A 388 -10.43 -0.52 24.84
CA ARG A 388 -10.60 -0.01 26.22
C ARG A 388 -9.75 1.24 26.45
N ALA A 389 -10.39 2.37 26.76
CA ALA A 389 -9.71 3.65 26.92
C ALA A 389 -8.60 3.63 27.99
N SER A 390 -8.85 3.04 29.15
CA SER A 390 -7.90 2.99 30.28
C SER A 390 -6.62 2.18 30.01
N THR A 391 -6.61 1.33 28.99
CA THR A 391 -5.46 0.49 28.64
C THR A 391 -5.08 0.64 27.17
N ARG A 392 -5.63 1.63 26.47
CA ARG A 392 -5.42 1.80 25.03
C ARG A 392 -3.95 2.10 24.75
N GLY A 393 -3.42 1.54 23.67
CA GLY A 393 -2.01 1.68 23.30
C GLY A 393 -1.05 0.79 24.09
N ARG A 394 -1.56 0.04 25.09
CA ARG A 394 -0.74 -0.93 25.83
C ARG A 394 -0.60 -2.24 25.07
N TYR A 395 0.54 -2.88 25.24
CA TYR A 395 0.85 -4.16 24.60
C TYR A 395 0.66 -5.35 25.54
N MET A 396 0.18 -6.47 25.00
CA MET A 396 -0.08 -7.69 25.74
C MET A 396 0.28 -8.93 24.92
N TRP A 397 0.75 -9.96 25.61
CA TRP A 397 0.93 -11.31 25.10
C TRP A 397 -0.32 -12.12 25.36
N MET A 398 -0.80 -12.86 24.36
CA MET A 398 -1.96 -13.74 24.51
C MET A 398 -1.82 -15.03 23.71
N CYS A 399 -2.59 -16.06 24.08
CA CYS A 399 -2.65 -17.28 23.28
C CYS A 399 -3.27 -17.00 21.90
N HIS A 400 -2.75 -17.66 20.87
CA HIS A 400 -3.29 -17.62 19.51
C HIS A 400 -3.62 -18.99 18.92
N SER A 401 -3.52 -20.06 19.71
CA SER A 401 -3.72 -21.44 19.23
C SER A 401 -5.12 -21.68 18.64
N GLY A 402 -6.14 -20.96 19.10
CA GLY A 402 -7.51 -21.07 18.55
C GLY A 402 -7.69 -20.58 17.12
N TYR A 403 -6.66 -19.98 16.50
CA TYR A 403 -6.68 -19.60 15.08
C TYR A 403 -6.20 -20.75 14.17
N THR A 404 -5.65 -21.80 14.74
CA THR A 404 -5.28 -23.02 14.02
C THR A 404 -6.49 -23.93 13.89
N PRO A 405 -6.83 -24.42 12.68
CA PRO A 405 -7.91 -25.38 12.49
C PRO A 405 -7.78 -26.59 13.42
N GLY A 406 -8.86 -26.90 14.15
CA GLY A 406 -8.93 -28.04 15.06
C GLY A 406 -8.26 -27.87 16.43
N GLN A 407 -7.65 -26.71 16.71
CA GLN A 407 -7.01 -26.43 18.01
C GLN A 407 -7.88 -25.55 18.91
N LYS A 408 -7.80 -25.76 20.23
CA LYS A 408 -8.44 -24.90 21.23
C LYS A 408 -7.41 -23.97 21.86
N GLY A 409 -7.70 -22.68 21.91
CA GLY A 409 -6.87 -21.70 22.61
C GLY A 409 -6.98 -21.81 24.14
N CYS A 410 -5.90 -21.48 24.85
CA CYS A 410 -5.93 -21.29 26.30
C CYS A 410 -6.18 -19.82 26.68
N SER A 411 -6.48 -19.56 27.96
CA SER A 411 -6.70 -18.22 28.51
C SER A 411 -5.41 -17.46 28.87
N TYR A 412 -4.26 -17.83 28.30
CA TYR A 412 -2.99 -17.17 28.60
C TYR A 412 -3.03 -15.69 28.23
N PHE A 413 -2.60 -14.85 29.17
CA PHE A 413 -2.52 -13.41 29.07
C PHE A 413 -1.35 -12.92 29.93
N SER A 414 -0.56 -12.00 29.40
CA SER A 414 0.42 -11.23 30.16
C SER A 414 0.54 -9.82 29.58
N TRP A 415 0.69 -8.80 30.41
CA TRP A 415 1.14 -7.51 29.91
C TRP A 415 2.56 -7.67 29.35
N ALA A 416 2.81 -7.10 28.18
CA ALA A 416 4.16 -7.01 27.67
C ALA A 416 4.94 -5.95 28.46
N GLU A 417 6.25 -6.10 28.56
CA GLU A 417 7.12 -5.09 29.11
C GLU A 417 7.92 -4.50 27.97
N PHE A 418 7.83 -3.19 27.78
CA PHE A 418 8.56 -2.47 26.74
C PHE A 418 9.03 -1.13 27.29
N ASP A 419 10.23 -0.72 26.93
CA ASP A 419 10.72 0.64 27.19
C ASP A 419 10.27 1.63 26.11
N GLU A 420 10.71 2.89 26.18
CA GLU A 420 10.34 3.94 25.21
C GLU A 420 10.76 3.64 23.77
N ASP A 421 11.72 2.72 23.57
CA ASP A 421 12.22 2.28 22.26
C ASP A 421 11.55 0.98 21.78
N GLY A 422 10.58 0.47 22.53
CA GLY A 422 9.87 -0.77 22.20
C GLY A 422 10.69 -2.03 22.49
N ARG A 423 11.77 -1.92 23.27
CA ARG A 423 12.64 -3.05 23.62
C ARG A 423 12.08 -3.82 24.83
N PRO A 424 12.02 -5.16 24.79
CA PRO A 424 11.64 -5.97 25.95
C PRO A 424 12.80 -6.11 26.96
N PRO A 425 12.53 -6.60 28.20
CA PRO A 425 13.55 -6.69 29.26
C PRO A 425 14.80 -7.50 28.93
N TRP A 426 14.69 -8.46 28.01
CA TRP A 426 15.81 -9.31 27.57
C TRP A 426 16.57 -8.72 26.38
N ALA A 427 16.11 -7.63 25.79
CA ALA A 427 16.84 -6.95 24.72
C ALA A 427 17.98 -6.11 25.31
N ASN A 428 19.11 -6.10 24.61
CA ASN A 428 20.23 -5.24 25.00
C ASN A 428 19.82 -3.76 24.96
N GLY A 429 20.25 -2.99 25.96
CA GLY A 429 19.94 -1.56 26.08
C GLY A 429 18.53 -1.23 26.59
N TYR A 430 17.82 -2.19 27.18
CA TYR A 430 16.51 -1.95 27.80
C TYR A 430 16.56 -0.90 28.92
N LYS A 431 15.66 0.09 28.86
CA LYS A 431 15.65 1.27 29.76
C LYS A 431 14.58 1.23 30.86
N GLY A 432 13.88 0.11 31.02
CA GLY A 432 12.81 -0.03 32.00
C GLY A 432 11.41 0.10 31.40
N ASN A 433 10.43 -0.51 32.06
CA ASN A 433 9.09 -0.70 31.50
C ASN A 433 8.27 0.59 31.53
N VAL A 434 7.81 1.02 30.37
CA VAL A 434 6.90 2.16 30.20
C VAL A 434 5.54 1.75 29.65
N ASN A 435 5.30 0.45 29.43
CA ASN A 435 3.99 -0.14 29.09
C ASN A 435 3.07 -0.29 30.33
N LEU A 436 3.00 0.79 31.11
CA LEU A 436 2.24 0.88 32.34
C LEU A 436 0.84 1.46 32.07
N PRO A 437 -0.16 1.21 32.92
CA PRO A 437 -1.43 1.93 32.86
C PRO A 437 -1.17 3.45 32.95
N PRO A 438 -2.03 4.28 32.32
CA PRO A 438 -1.98 5.72 32.55
C PRO A 438 -2.09 5.99 34.04
N ILE A 439 -1.21 6.83 34.58
CA ILE A 439 -1.31 7.28 35.97
C ILE A 439 -2.65 8.01 36.07
N GLN A 440 -3.60 7.43 36.82
CA GLN A 440 -4.82 8.15 37.17
C GLN A 440 -4.36 9.37 37.97
N GLY A 441 -4.55 10.57 37.41
CA GLY A 441 -4.45 11.78 38.19
C GLY A 441 -5.35 11.59 39.41
N THR A 442 -4.77 11.77 40.59
CA THR A 442 -5.55 11.97 41.81
C THR A 442 -6.40 13.19 41.58
N ASP A 443 -7.64 13.00 41.11
CA ASP A 443 -8.68 14.01 41.30
C ASP A 443 -8.74 14.23 42.81
N GLY A 444 -8.20 15.38 43.21
CA GLY A 444 -8.18 15.82 44.59
C GLY A 444 -9.60 15.71 45.12
N ASP A 445 -9.72 14.88 46.14
CA ASP A 445 -10.78 14.86 47.12
C ASP A 445 -11.19 16.30 47.47
N ARG A 446 -12.20 16.83 46.78
CA ARG A 446 -13.04 17.90 47.31
C ARG A 446 -14.08 17.21 48.18
N SER A 447 -13.59 16.75 49.32
CA SER A 447 -14.38 16.45 50.48
C SER A 447 -15.22 17.67 50.84
N ALA A 448 -16.44 17.37 51.26
CA ALA A 448 -17.39 18.30 51.83
C ALA A 448 -16.75 19.19 52.91
N GLY A 449 -17.13 20.47 52.89
CA GLY A 449 -16.86 21.47 53.91
C GLY A 449 -17.77 22.67 53.68
#